data_AF-A0A7W1E455-F1
#
_entry.id   AF-A0A7W1E455-F1
#
_cell.length_a   1.000
_cell.length_b   1.000
_cell.length_c   1.000
_cell.angle_alpha   90.00
_cell.angle_beta   90.00
_cell.angle_gamma   90.00
#
_symmetry.space_group_name_H-M   'P 1'
#
loop_
_entity.id
_entity.type
_entity.pdbx_description
1 polymer ?
#
loop_
_entity_poly.entity_id
_entity_poly.type
_entity_poly.pdbx_seq_one_letter_code
_entity_poly.pdbx_strand_id
1 'polypeptide(L)' 'MPFPRKLLNDGEDVVLDLHPHWWFFTRPTLAFAVSVVLGIVVGPKVDNGAVRLALLALMAVTALWW' A
#
# COMPACT_ATOMS: atom_id res chain seq x y z
N MET A 1 -1.33 -13.91 -21.96
CA MET A 1 -1.58 -13.84 -23.41
C MET A 1 -3.01 -13.36 -23.59
N PRO A 2 -3.27 -12.27 -24.35
CA PRO A 2 -4.64 -11.76 -24.52
C PRO A 2 -5.52 -12.72 -25.32
N PHE A 3 -6.84 -12.69 -25.10
CA PHE A 3 -7.81 -13.60 -25.73
C PHE A 3 -7.82 -13.43 -27.27
N PRO A 4 -7.89 -14.51 -28.07
CA PRO A 4 -7.81 -14.41 -29.53
C PRO A 4 -9.04 -13.72 -30.13
N ARG A 5 -8.84 -12.57 -30.78
CA ARG A 5 -9.94 -11.77 -31.37
C ARG A 5 -10.77 -12.49 -32.43
N LYS A 6 -10.18 -13.49 -33.12
CA LYS A 6 -10.87 -14.31 -34.12
C LYS A 6 -12.01 -15.18 -33.56
N LEU A 7 -12.13 -15.25 -32.23
CA LEU A 7 -13.16 -15.99 -31.52
C LEU A 7 -14.27 -15.08 -30.97
N LEU A 8 -14.21 -13.77 -31.23
CA LEU A 8 -15.26 -12.82 -30.82
C LEU A 8 -16.42 -12.87 -31.83
N ASN A 9 -17.65 -12.83 -31.33
CA ASN A 9 -18.84 -12.68 -32.15
C ASN A 9 -19.03 -11.23 -32.63
N ASP A 10 -19.93 -11.03 -33.60
CA ASP A 10 -20.28 -9.69 -34.05
C ASP A 10 -20.85 -8.86 -32.90
N GLY A 11 -20.16 -7.76 -32.58
CA GLY A 11 -20.50 -6.87 -31.48
C GLY A 11 -19.78 -7.13 -30.15
N GLU A 12 -18.93 -8.17 -30.06
CA GLU A 12 -18.05 -8.37 -28.89
C GLU A 12 -16.71 -7.65 -29.04
N ASP A 13 -16.26 -7.01 -27.96
CA ASP A 13 -14.94 -6.37 -27.89
C ASP A 13 -14.20 -6.77 -26.61
N VAL A 14 -12.87 -6.75 -26.66
CA VAL A 14 -12.01 -7.13 -25.53
C VAL A 14 -11.70 -5.89 -24.69
N VAL A 15 -12.31 -5.81 -23.51
CA VAL A 15 -11.96 -4.80 -22.50
C VAL A 15 -10.80 -5.33 -21.67
N LEU A 16 -9.63 -4.72 -21.84
CA LEU A 16 -8.46 -4.99 -21.00
C LEU A 16 -8.47 -4.06 -19.80
N ASP A 17 -8.84 -4.56 -18.63
CA ASP A 17 -8.64 -3.86 -17.37
C ASP A 17 -7.21 -4.11 -16.87
N LEU A 18 -6.42 -3.04 -16.84
CA LEU A 18 -5.05 -3.03 -16.30
C LEU A 18 -5.02 -2.51 -14.86
N HIS A 19 -6.16 -2.30 -14.20
CA HIS A 19 -6.13 -1.88 -12.80
C HIS A 19 -5.33 -2.89 -11.99
N PRO A 20 -4.19 -2.47 -11.43
CA PRO A 20 -3.36 -3.41 -10.73
C PRO A 20 -4.08 -3.80 -9.44
N HIS A 21 -4.41 -5.08 -9.27
CA HIS A 21 -5.09 -5.55 -8.05
C HIS A 21 -4.29 -5.25 -6.77
N TRP A 22 -2.96 -5.11 -6.87
CA TRP A 22 -2.09 -4.66 -5.79
C TRP A 22 -2.29 -3.19 -5.40
N TRP A 23 -2.96 -2.39 -6.24
CA TRP A 23 -3.30 -1.01 -5.93
C TRP A 23 -4.24 -0.89 -4.73
N PHE A 24 -5.03 -1.94 -4.46
CA PHE A 24 -5.84 -2.06 -3.25
C PHE A 24 -5.00 -1.87 -1.97
N PHE A 25 -3.79 -2.43 -1.94
CA PHE A 25 -2.89 -2.36 -0.78
C PHE A 25 -2.04 -1.08 -0.73
N THR A 26 -2.08 -0.23 -1.76
CA THR A 26 -1.17 0.92 -1.86
C THR A 26 -1.32 1.88 -0.69
N ARG A 27 -2.56 2.14 -0.24
CA ARG A 27 -2.81 3.02 0.91
C ARG A 27 -2.27 2.47 2.23
N PRO A 28 -2.64 1.26 2.70
CA PRO A 28 -2.11 0.73 3.95
C PRO A 28 -0.59 0.50 3.88
N THR A 29 -0.07 0.00 2.75
CA THR A 29 1.38 -0.19 2.58
C THR A 29 2.16 1.12 2.62
N LEU A 30 1.67 2.19 1.98
CA LEU A 30 2.32 3.51 2.05
C LEU A 30 2.27 4.08 3.47
N ALA A 31 1.14 3.97 4.16
CA ALA A 31 1.00 4.47 5.53
C ALA A 31 2.01 3.79 6.47
N PHE A 32 2.14 2.46 6.35
CA PHE A 32 3.13 1.70 7.11
C PHE A 32 4.58 2.05 6.71
N ALA A 33 4.88 2.16 5.42
CA ALA A 33 6.21 2.52 4.96
C ALA A 33 6.64 3.91 5.48
N VAL A 34 5.73 4.89 5.44
CA VAL A 34 5.99 6.24 5.97
C VAL A 34 6.19 6.22 7.48
N SER A 35 5.39 5.45 8.24
CA SER A 35 5.55 5.37 9.69
C SER A 35 6.90 4.75 10.10
N VAL A 36 7.35 3.72 9.36
CA VAL A 36 8.68 3.13 9.53
C VAL A 36 9.79 4.14 9.26
N VAL A 37 9.74 4.84 8.12
CA VAL A 37 10.74 5.86 7.76
C VAL A 37 10.79 6.96 8.81
N LEU A 38 9.63 7.42 9.28
CA LEU A 38 9.54 8.40 10.36
C LEU A 38 10.20 7.89 11.65
N GLY A 39 9.92 6.65 12.05
CA GLY A 39 10.53 6.03 13.22
C GLY A 39 12.05 5.96 13.12
N ILE A 40 12.59 5.61 11.96
CA ILE A 40 14.04 5.54 11.72
C ILE A 40 14.69 6.92 11.74
N VAL A 41 14.06 7.92 11.12
CA VAL A 41 14.65 9.27 10.98
C VAL A 41 14.53 10.09 12.27
N VAL A 42 13.40 9.96 12.98
CA VAL A 42 13.06 10.77 14.16
C VAL A 42 13.43 10.06 15.46
N GLY A 43 13.23 8.75 15.57
CA GLY A 43 13.42 7.99 16.81
C GLY A 43 14.79 8.19 17.49
N PRO A 44 15.92 8.14 16.77
CA PRO A 44 17.25 8.37 17.34
C PRO A 44 17.48 9.80 17.82
N LYS A 45 16.72 10.77 17.31
CA LYS A 45 16.89 12.21 17.59
C LYS A 45 16.04 12.69 18.78
N VAL A 46 15.23 11.80 19.34
CA VAL A 46 14.28 12.14 20.41
C VAL A 46 14.67 11.41 21.68
N ASP A 47 14.90 12.19 22.75
CA ASP A 47 15.17 11.71 24.11
C ASP A 47 13.92 11.63 25.00
N ASN A 48 12.73 11.79 24.40
CA ASN A 48 11.47 11.63 25.09
C ASN A 48 10.90 10.22 24.87
N GLY A 49 10.82 9.44 25.95
CA GLY A 49 10.26 8.07 25.92
C GLY A 49 8.80 8.00 25.47
N ALA A 50 7.98 9.01 25.79
CA ALA A 50 6.59 9.06 25.34
C ALA A 50 6.47 9.23 23.82
N VAL A 51 7.37 10.04 23.23
CA VAL A 51 7.40 10.22 21.77
C VAL A 51 7.89 8.95 21.07
N ARG A 52 8.88 8.24 21.63
CA ARG A 52 9.31 6.94 21.11
C ARG A 52 8.17 5.91 21.16
N LEU A 53 7.42 5.85 22.26
CA LEU A 53 6.24 5.00 22.37
C LEU A 53 5.16 5.37 21.35
N ALA A 54 4.92 6.67 21.11
CA ALA A 54 3.98 7.14 20.11
C ALA A 54 4.38 6.72 18.68
N LEU A 55 5.67 6.78 18.34
CA LEU A 55 6.17 6.30 17.03
C LEU A 55 5.96 4.79 16.86
N LEU A 56 6.21 4.00 17.90
CA LEU A 56 5.97 2.56 17.88
C LEU A 56 4.48 2.22 17.78
N ALA A 57 3.64 2.96 18.52
CA ALA A 57 2.19 2.81 18.44
C ALA A 57 1.66 3.16 17.04
N LEU A 58 2.18 4.23 16.42
CA LEU A 58 1.84 4.61 15.05
C LEU A 58 2.18 3.47 14.06
N MET A 59 3.36 2.87 14.17
CA MET A 59 3.75 1.73 13.35
C MET A 59 2.79 0.55 13.54
N ALA A 60 2.46 0.20 14.79
CA ALA A 60 1.53 -0.88 15.10
C ALA A 60 0.13 -0.61 14.52
N VAL A 61 -0.39 0.62 14.65
CA VAL A 61 -1.68 1.01 14.08
C VAL A 61 -1.66 0.89 12.56
N THR A 62 -0.65 1.43 11.89
CA THR A 62 -0.55 1.36 10.42
C THR A 62 -0.33 -0.06 9.88
N ALA A 63 0.24 -0.98 10.68
CA ALA A 63 0.42 -2.38 10.30
C ALA A 63 -0.88 -3.21 10.43
N LEU A 64 -1.74 -2.84 11.38
CA LEU A 64 -3.03 -3.49 11.61
C LEU A 64 -4.18 -2.82 10.82
N TRP A 65 -3.89 -1.71 10.15
CA TRP A 65 -4.81 -1.01 9.27
C TRP A 65 -4.86 -1.74 7.92
N TRP A 66 -5.93 -2.51 7.68
CA TRP A 66 -6.22 -3.17 6.41
C TRP A 66 -7.50 -2.60 5.79
#